data_AF-A0A3C1BM81-F1
#
_entry.id   AF-A0A3C1BM81-F1
#
_cell.length_a   1.000
_cell.length_b   1.000
_cell.length_c   1.000
_cell.angle_alpha   90.00
_cell.angle_beta   90.00
_cell.angle_gamma   90.00
#
_symmetry.space_group_name_H-M   'P 1'
#
loop_
_entity.id
_entity.type
_entity.pdbx_description
1 polymer ?
#
loop_
_entity_poly.entity_id
_entity_poly.type
_entity_poly.pdbx_seq_one_letter_code
_entity_poly.pdbx_strand_id
1 'polypeptide(L)'
;MRCSFKNIVLLFALLAFSAPTFAGWRDVTNLPAAVSDAVAAAVDDGLYVMSGAPGRGLRQFFEFYDIKNDGWRPLTPMPASLWRFSLTAGNGQLFVTGGRDQATGDMSPDVWMYTPQSAIWVELPALPRARAGHASFFADGSIYLIGGVGEKSDRVLRYVSRLGRWETVGAAMPVQVANAAWAKKGDLLIVAGGVRADGRDAKTVQAFNIKTLKWSRLAELPQASSGGALGVVDGALHYAGGFSQSTQKVLSRHVRYTDKGWRERAAMPQGRHQMAYAGSGAQFFIIGGALGGGFYSLFTGSNRAHLFTTDTPANGE
;
A
#
# COMPACT_ATOMS: atom_id res chain seq x y z
N MET A 1 -57.36 44.42 -18.50
CA MET A 1 -56.56 43.23 -18.83
C MET A 1 -55.24 43.30 -18.09
N ARG A 2 -55.02 42.43 -17.10
CA ARG A 2 -53.72 42.01 -16.56
C ARG A 2 -54.00 40.83 -15.61
N CYS A 3 -53.85 39.61 -16.12
CA CYS A 3 -53.92 38.39 -15.31
C CYS A 3 -52.50 37.92 -15.01
N SER A 4 -52.24 37.73 -13.72
CA SER A 4 -50.96 37.34 -13.12
C SER A 4 -50.65 35.87 -13.40
N PHE A 5 -49.50 35.57 -14.03
CA PHE A 5 -48.94 34.23 -14.09
C PHE A 5 -48.33 33.87 -12.73
N LYS A 6 -48.84 32.84 -12.06
CA LYS A 6 -48.19 32.24 -10.88
C LYS A 6 -47.16 31.23 -11.37
N ASN A 7 -45.88 31.51 -11.12
CA ASN A 7 -44.80 30.54 -11.31
C ASN A 7 -44.93 29.41 -10.28
N ILE A 8 -45.13 28.18 -10.77
CA ILE A 8 -45.03 26.97 -9.96
C ILE A 8 -43.55 26.56 -9.96
N VAL A 9 -42.88 26.70 -8.82
CA VAL A 9 -41.55 26.14 -8.61
C VAL A 9 -41.73 24.69 -8.17
N LEU A 10 -41.39 23.73 -9.03
CA LEU A 10 -41.28 22.32 -8.64
C LEU A 10 -39.96 22.14 -7.87
N LEU A 11 -40.08 21.90 -6.56
CA LEU A 11 -38.97 21.48 -5.71
C LEU A 11 -38.71 19.98 -5.95
N PHE A 12 -37.63 19.64 -6.65
CA PHE A 12 -37.13 18.27 -6.70
C PHE A 12 -36.43 17.97 -5.37
N ALA A 13 -37.08 17.23 -4.48
CA ALA A 13 -36.41 16.61 -3.35
C ALA A 13 -35.50 15.49 -3.88
N LEU A 14 -34.18 15.72 -3.91
CA LEU A 14 -33.20 14.65 -4.10
C LEU A 14 -33.23 13.77 -2.85
N LEU A 15 -33.94 12.64 -2.93
CA LEU A 15 -33.79 11.56 -1.96
C LEU A 15 -32.39 10.96 -2.17
N ALA A 16 -31.44 11.36 -1.33
CA ALA A 16 -30.17 10.68 -1.23
C ALA A 16 -30.43 9.28 -0.65
N PHE A 17 -30.50 8.26 -1.51
CA PHE A 17 -30.41 6.87 -1.07
C PHE A 17 -29.00 6.65 -0.56
N SER A 18 -28.80 6.72 0.76
CA SER A 18 -27.60 6.14 1.37
C SER A 18 -27.68 4.64 1.15
N ALA A 19 -26.87 4.10 0.24
CA ALA A 19 -26.71 2.66 0.14
C ALA A 19 -26.33 2.14 1.54
N PRO A 20 -26.91 1.02 2.00
CA PRO A 20 -26.53 0.45 3.29
C PRO A 20 -25.02 0.21 3.30
N THR A 21 -24.31 0.84 4.23
CA THR A 21 -22.90 0.57 4.47
C THR A 21 -22.80 -0.85 5.04
N PHE A 22 -22.54 -1.81 4.17
CA PHE A 22 -22.26 -3.18 4.57
C PHE A 22 -20.89 -3.23 5.24
N ALA A 23 -20.79 -3.68 6.48
CA ALA A 23 -19.50 -3.99 7.06
C ALA A 23 -19.02 -5.37 6.64
N GLY A 24 -17.72 -5.47 6.40
CA GLY A 24 -17.10 -6.68 5.88
C GLY A 24 -16.51 -6.48 4.50
N TRP A 25 -16.07 -7.59 3.93
CA TRP A 25 -15.46 -7.63 2.62
C TRP A 25 -16.52 -7.65 1.52
N ARG A 26 -16.29 -6.88 0.47
CA ARG A 26 -17.03 -6.96 -0.78
C ARG A 26 -16.09 -6.87 -1.97
N ASP A 27 -16.58 -7.36 -3.10
CA ASP A 27 -15.94 -7.11 -4.38
C ASP A 27 -16.09 -5.63 -4.77
N VAL A 28 -15.05 -5.13 -5.45
CA VAL A 28 -15.10 -3.92 -6.27
C VAL A 28 -14.66 -4.30 -7.68
N THR A 29 -14.69 -3.37 -8.63
CA THR A 29 -14.25 -3.64 -10.01
C THR A 29 -12.83 -4.23 -10.02
N ASN A 30 -12.73 -5.43 -10.59
CA ASN A 30 -11.48 -6.18 -10.69
C ASN A 30 -10.47 -5.47 -11.60
N LEU A 31 -9.18 -5.75 -11.38
CA LEU A 31 -8.12 -5.22 -12.23
C LEU A 31 -8.29 -5.70 -13.68
N PRO A 32 -7.87 -4.88 -14.67
CA PRO A 32 -7.92 -5.27 -16.09
C PRO A 32 -6.92 -6.40 -16.43
N ALA A 33 -5.93 -6.65 -15.57
CA ALA A 33 -4.95 -7.73 -15.69
C ALA A 33 -4.65 -8.34 -14.31
N ALA A 34 -4.30 -9.62 -14.30
CA ALA A 34 -3.83 -10.31 -13.10
C ALA A 34 -2.38 -9.92 -12.80
N VAL A 35 -2.10 -9.46 -11.58
CA VAL A 35 -0.78 -8.96 -11.17
C VAL A 35 -0.38 -9.45 -9.79
N SER A 36 0.92 -9.58 -9.56
CA SER A 36 1.56 -9.85 -8.28
C SER A 36 2.68 -8.83 -8.04
N ASP A 37 3.25 -8.79 -6.83
CA ASP A 37 4.21 -7.75 -6.43
C ASP A 37 3.66 -6.34 -6.71
N ALA A 38 2.37 -6.16 -6.42
CA ALA A 38 1.68 -4.91 -6.63
C ALA A 38 1.83 -4.02 -5.39
N VAL A 39 1.93 -2.72 -5.63
CA VAL A 39 1.96 -1.66 -4.62
C VAL A 39 0.92 -0.61 -4.97
N ALA A 40 0.37 0.05 -3.95
CA ALA A 40 -0.57 1.15 -4.13
C ALA A 40 -0.16 2.38 -3.31
N ALA A 41 -0.50 3.54 -3.84
CA ALA A 41 -0.50 4.78 -3.09
C ALA A 41 -1.83 5.51 -3.29
N ALA A 42 -2.40 6.00 -2.19
CA ALA A 42 -3.61 6.80 -2.22
C ALA A 42 -3.26 8.28 -2.42
N VAL A 43 -3.93 8.93 -3.38
CA VAL A 43 -3.89 10.38 -3.59
C VAL A 43 -5.32 10.82 -3.83
N ASP A 44 -5.78 11.80 -3.05
CA ASP A 44 -7.16 12.27 -3.05
C ASP A 44 -8.14 11.08 -2.93
N ASP A 45 -9.14 10.99 -3.82
CA ASP A 45 -10.17 9.93 -3.82
C ASP A 45 -9.82 8.73 -4.72
N GLY A 46 -8.53 8.46 -4.96
CA GLY A 46 -8.12 7.38 -5.86
C GLY A 46 -6.85 6.65 -5.45
N LEU A 47 -6.68 5.47 -6.04
CA LEU A 47 -5.52 4.61 -5.80
C LEU A 47 -4.69 4.49 -7.07
N TYR A 48 -3.40 4.79 -6.95
CA TYR A 48 -2.41 4.56 -7.99
C TYR A 48 -1.79 3.20 -7.73
N VAL A 49 -1.99 2.25 -8.64
CA VAL A 49 -1.60 0.86 -8.47
C VAL A 49 -0.56 0.50 -9.52
N MET A 50 0.57 -0.01 -9.05
CA MET A 50 1.70 -0.38 -9.88
C MET A 50 2.16 -1.79 -9.54
N SER A 51 2.64 -2.54 -10.53
CA SER A 51 3.14 -3.90 -10.33
C SER A 51 4.44 -4.15 -11.07
N GLY A 52 5.31 -4.97 -10.48
CA GLY A 52 6.51 -5.47 -11.13
C GLY A 52 6.25 -6.54 -12.20
N ALA A 53 5.09 -7.21 -12.16
CA ALA A 53 4.64 -8.06 -13.25
C ALA A 53 4.08 -7.23 -14.42
N PRO A 54 4.32 -7.66 -15.68
CA PRO A 54 3.77 -6.98 -16.85
C PRO A 54 2.23 -6.96 -16.84
N GLY A 55 1.65 -5.88 -17.37
CA GLY A 55 0.22 -5.75 -17.60
C GLY A 55 -0.21 -6.33 -18.96
N ARG A 56 -1.31 -5.81 -19.53
CA ARG A 56 -1.72 -6.18 -20.89
C ARG A 56 -0.73 -5.63 -21.93
N GLY A 57 -0.29 -6.47 -22.87
CA GLY A 57 0.49 -6.02 -24.03
C GLY A 57 1.92 -5.59 -23.72
N LEU A 58 2.61 -6.33 -22.85
CA LEU A 58 4.03 -6.14 -22.45
C LEU A 58 4.39 -4.83 -21.72
N ARG A 59 3.45 -3.88 -21.56
CA ARG A 59 3.70 -2.68 -20.75
C ARG A 59 3.76 -3.01 -19.26
N GLN A 60 4.54 -2.23 -18.51
CA GLN A 60 4.48 -2.26 -17.05
C GLN A 60 3.07 -1.89 -16.59
N PHE A 61 2.54 -2.63 -15.60
CA PHE A 61 1.22 -2.34 -15.05
C PHE A 61 1.27 -1.08 -14.20
N PHE A 62 0.58 -0.03 -14.64
CA PHE A 62 0.36 1.19 -13.88
C PHE A 62 -1.01 1.77 -14.21
N GLU A 63 -1.91 1.71 -13.24
CA GLU A 63 -3.32 2.06 -13.40
C GLU A 63 -3.79 2.92 -12.23
N PHE A 64 -4.76 3.79 -12.51
CA PHE A 64 -5.50 4.53 -11.50
C PHE A 64 -6.85 3.84 -11.27
N TYR A 65 -7.20 3.63 -10.02
CA TYR A 65 -8.51 3.20 -9.58
C TYR A 65 -9.27 4.37 -8.97
N ASP A 66 -10.37 4.74 -9.60
CA ASP A 66 -11.32 5.74 -9.13
C ASP A 66 -12.26 5.09 -8.11
N ILE A 67 -12.12 5.44 -6.83
CA ILE A 67 -12.92 4.85 -5.74
C ILE A 67 -14.39 5.24 -5.88
N LYS A 68 -14.68 6.45 -6.35
CA LYS A 68 -16.05 6.99 -6.44
C LYS A 68 -16.82 6.32 -7.57
N ASN A 69 -16.19 6.14 -8.72
CA ASN A 69 -16.81 5.57 -9.91
C ASN A 69 -16.59 4.05 -10.04
N ASP A 70 -15.86 3.43 -9.10
CA ASP A 70 -15.50 2.01 -9.11
C ASP A 70 -14.93 1.57 -10.47
N GLY A 71 -13.90 2.27 -10.93
CA GLY A 71 -13.39 2.12 -12.30
C GLY A 71 -11.88 2.25 -12.42
N TRP A 72 -11.32 1.58 -13.42
CA TRP A 72 -9.89 1.59 -13.71
C TRP A 72 -9.59 2.39 -14.97
N ARG A 73 -8.47 3.10 -14.98
CA ARG A 73 -7.90 3.69 -16.18
C ARG A 73 -6.38 3.55 -16.23
N PRO A 74 -5.80 3.37 -17.41
CA PRO A 74 -4.35 3.31 -17.56
C PRO A 74 -3.68 4.65 -17.32
N LEU A 75 -2.44 4.58 -16.83
CA LEU A 75 -1.53 5.71 -16.66
C LEU A 75 -0.29 5.55 -17.55
N THR A 76 0.46 6.63 -17.71
CA THR A 76 1.76 6.63 -18.40
C THR A 76 2.73 5.70 -17.67
N PRO A 77 3.21 4.60 -18.27
CA PRO A 77 4.15 3.69 -17.63
C PRO A 77 5.44 4.39 -17.23
N MET A 78 6.09 3.92 -16.15
CA MET A 78 7.41 4.41 -15.77
C MET A 78 8.44 3.99 -16.83
N PRO A 79 9.43 4.83 -17.15
CA PRO A 79 10.47 4.49 -18.12
C PRO A 79 11.55 3.55 -17.55
N ALA A 80 11.17 2.63 -16.66
CA ALA A 80 12.06 1.64 -16.06
C ALA A 80 11.30 0.35 -15.70
N SER A 81 11.93 -0.80 -15.94
CA SER A 81 11.35 -2.13 -15.68
C SER A 81 11.84 -2.68 -14.36
N LEU A 82 11.16 -2.29 -13.27
CA LEU A 82 11.51 -2.67 -11.91
C LEU A 82 10.46 -3.60 -11.30
N TRP A 83 10.87 -4.45 -10.36
CA TRP A 83 10.00 -5.21 -9.46
C TRP A 83 10.47 -5.10 -8.00
N ARG A 84 9.61 -5.38 -7.03
CA ARG A 84 9.87 -5.19 -5.58
C ARG A 84 10.35 -3.77 -5.21
N PHE A 85 9.99 -2.78 -6.02
CA PHE A 85 10.12 -1.38 -5.67
C PHE A 85 9.09 -0.98 -4.61
N SER A 86 9.22 0.21 -4.06
CA SER A 86 8.22 0.80 -3.17
C SER A 86 7.57 2.01 -3.83
N LEU A 87 6.27 2.21 -3.59
CA LEU A 87 5.48 3.34 -4.09
C LEU A 87 4.89 4.10 -2.90
N THR A 88 5.08 5.42 -2.86
CA THR A 88 4.46 6.28 -1.85
C THR A 88 3.95 7.58 -2.47
N ALA A 89 2.93 8.16 -1.86
CA ALA A 89 2.33 9.43 -2.27
C ALA A 89 2.67 10.55 -1.29
N GLY A 90 2.89 11.75 -1.80
CA GLY A 90 3.18 12.94 -1.00
C GLY A 90 3.05 14.22 -1.81
N ASN A 91 2.41 15.25 -1.24
CA ASN A 91 2.20 16.53 -1.90
C ASN A 91 1.61 16.43 -3.33
N GLY A 92 0.66 15.50 -3.53
CA GLY A 92 0.04 15.27 -4.83
C GLY A 92 0.92 14.55 -5.86
N GLN A 93 2.13 14.14 -5.48
CA GLN A 93 3.08 13.40 -6.33
C GLN A 93 3.21 11.95 -5.85
N LEU A 94 3.67 11.09 -6.76
CA LEU A 94 4.04 9.72 -6.44
C LEU A 94 5.54 9.54 -6.57
N PHE A 95 6.10 8.70 -5.70
CA PHE A 95 7.51 8.37 -5.68
C PHE A 95 7.69 6.86 -5.71
N VAL A 96 8.41 6.37 -6.73
CA VAL A 96 8.89 5.00 -6.83
C VAL A 96 10.35 4.97 -6.39
N THR A 97 10.71 4.04 -5.50
CA THR A 97 12.06 3.96 -4.94
C THR A 97 12.61 2.55 -5.01
N GLY A 98 13.84 2.42 -5.51
CA GLY A 98 14.61 1.19 -5.58
C GLY A 98 13.87 0.05 -6.27
N GLY A 99 14.11 -1.18 -5.80
CA GLY A 99 13.61 -2.40 -6.42
C GLY A 99 14.72 -3.19 -7.10
N ARG A 100 14.32 -4.04 -8.04
CA ARG A 100 15.23 -4.85 -8.84
C ARG A 100 14.91 -4.66 -10.31
N ASP A 101 15.95 -4.54 -11.11
CA ASP A 101 15.81 -4.58 -12.56
C ASP A 101 15.28 -5.94 -12.99
N GLN A 102 14.32 -5.93 -13.91
CA GLN A 102 13.63 -7.15 -14.33
C GLN A 102 14.49 -8.03 -15.24
N ALA A 103 15.45 -7.47 -15.99
CA ALA A 103 16.29 -8.20 -16.93
C ALA A 103 17.51 -8.82 -16.24
N THR A 104 18.18 -8.06 -15.37
CA THR A 104 19.43 -8.45 -14.70
C THR A 104 19.19 -9.05 -13.32
N GLY A 105 18.09 -8.69 -12.65
CA GLY A 105 17.83 -9.03 -11.26
C GLY A 105 18.60 -8.18 -10.25
N ASP A 106 19.46 -7.26 -10.70
CA ASP A 106 20.27 -6.38 -9.87
C ASP A 106 19.40 -5.40 -9.09
N MET A 107 19.83 -5.05 -7.88
CA MET A 107 19.12 -4.04 -7.09
C MET A 107 19.39 -2.66 -7.69
N SER A 108 18.31 -1.93 -7.98
CA SER A 108 18.39 -0.57 -8.50
C SER A 108 18.39 0.45 -7.36
N PRO A 109 19.21 1.51 -7.42
CA PRO A 109 19.13 2.67 -6.53
C PRO A 109 18.18 3.76 -7.06
N ASP A 110 17.47 3.54 -8.17
CA ASP A 110 16.77 4.61 -8.87
C ASP A 110 15.58 5.12 -8.08
N VAL A 111 15.27 6.39 -8.30
CA VAL A 111 14.14 7.08 -7.69
C VAL A 111 13.40 7.81 -8.79
N TRP A 112 12.11 7.54 -8.92
CA TRP A 112 11.26 8.13 -9.94
C TRP A 112 10.11 8.87 -9.30
N MET A 113 9.79 10.04 -9.83
CA MET A 113 8.64 10.85 -9.42
C MET A 113 7.64 10.92 -10.56
N TYR A 114 6.38 10.68 -10.26
CA TYR A 114 5.28 10.87 -11.20
C TYR A 114 4.38 12.01 -10.73
N THR A 115 4.06 12.93 -11.65
CA THR A 115 3.10 14.01 -11.43
C THR A 115 1.79 13.66 -12.14
N PRO A 116 0.72 13.31 -11.41
CA PRO A 116 -0.53 12.88 -12.03
C PRO A 116 -1.19 13.91 -12.96
N GLN A 117 -1.05 15.20 -12.66
CA GLN A 117 -1.70 16.27 -13.43
C GLN A 117 -1.08 16.45 -14.83
N SER A 118 0.24 16.26 -14.95
CA SER A 118 0.95 16.34 -16.23
C SER A 118 1.21 14.97 -16.87
N ALA A 119 1.01 13.89 -16.11
CA ALA A 119 1.32 12.51 -16.50
C ALA A 119 2.80 12.30 -16.89
N ILE A 120 3.70 13.05 -16.25
CA ILE A 120 5.16 13.03 -16.52
C ILE A 120 5.89 12.28 -15.41
N TRP A 121 6.87 11.47 -15.83
CA TRP A 121 7.89 10.88 -14.98
C TRP A 121 9.17 11.70 -15.00
N VAL A 122 9.79 11.86 -13.83
CA VAL A 122 11.09 12.51 -13.66
C VAL A 122 11.96 11.63 -12.79
N GLU A 123 13.20 11.42 -13.21
CA GLU A 123 14.20 10.74 -12.37
C GLU A 123 14.73 11.72 -11.31
N LEU A 124 14.84 11.25 -10.07
CA LEU A 124 15.33 12.00 -8.91
C LEU A 124 16.69 11.46 -8.46
N PRO A 125 17.42 12.18 -7.57
CA PRO A 125 18.66 11.69 -7.01
C PRO A 125 18.53 10.28 -6.42
N ALA A 126 19.38 9.38 -6.94
CA ALA A 126 19.41 7.98 -6.58
C ALA A 126 19.68 7.75 -5.08
N LEU A 127 19.29 6.57 -4.60
CA LEU A 127 19.59 6.10 -3.25
C LEU A 127 21.10 5.97 -3.07
N PRO A 128 21.65 6.32 -1.89
CA PRO A 128 23.07 6.09 -1.59
C PRO A 128 23.47 4.60 -1.67
N ARG A 129 22.49 3.72 -1.51
CA ARG A 129 22.61 2.27 -1.62
C ARG A 129 21.32 1.69 -2.18
N ALA A 130 21.45 0.83 -3.19
CA ALA A 130 20.32 0.12 -3.76
C ALA A 130 19.63 -0.77 -2.72
N ARG A 131 18.31 -0.87 -2.81
CA ARG A 131 17.48 -1.72 -1.93
C ARG A 131 16.20 -2.15 -2.62
N ALA A 132 15.66 -3.30 -2.19
CA ALA A 132 14.41 -3.85 -2.71
C ALA A 132 13.54 -4.45 -1.60
N GLY A 133 12.23 -4.52 -1.81
CA GLY A 133 11.28 -5.08 -0.86
C GLY A 133 11.17 -4.26 0.44
N HIS A 134 11.50 -2.97 0.38
CA HIS A 134 11.40 -2.00 1.48
C HIS A 134 10.06 -1.27 1.47
N ALA A 135 9.74 -0.63 2.59
CA ALA A 135 8.63 0.31 2.70
C ALA A 135 9.10 1.74 2.41
N SER A 136 8.23 2.55 1.80
CA SER A 136 8.44 3.98 1.59
C SER A 136 7.27 4.79 2.14
N PHE A 137 7.57 5.94 2.73
CA PHE A 137 6.57 6.81 3.37
C PHE A 137 6.87 8.26 3.07
N PHE A 138 5.84 9.05 2.78
CA PHE A 138 5.96 10.50 2.78
C PHE A 138 5.49 11.08 4.13
N ALA A 139 6.33 11.89 4.75
CA ALA A 139 5.99 12.61 5.98
C ALA A 139 6.84 13.86 6.14
N ASP A 140 6.26 14.95 6.65
CA ASP A 140 6.97 16.23 6.89
C ASP A 140 7.79 16.70 5.67
N GLY A 141 7.21 16.59 4.47
CA GLY A 141 7.86 17.00 3.21
C GLY A 141 9.05 16.14 2.79
N SER A 142 9.25 14.97 3.42
CA SER A 142 10.38 14.07 3.19
C SER A 142 9.92 12.65 2.87
N ILE A 143 10.71 11.91 2.09
CA ILE A 143 10.48 10.49 1.82
C ILE A 143 11.34 9.66 2.77
N TYR A 144 10.76 8.71 3.48
CA TYR A 144 11.44 7.79 4.37
C TYR A 144 11.44 6.38 3.78
N LEU A 145 12.58 5.68 3.86
CA LEU A 145 12.71 4.28 3.44
C LEU A 145 13.12 3.39 4.60
N ILE A 146 12.40 2.28 4.78
CA ILE A 146 12.57 1.38 5.92
C ILE A 146 12.61 -0.08 5.46
N GLY A 147 13.59 -0.83 5.97
CA GLY A 147 13.72 -2.27 5.74
C GLY A 147 14.14 -2.61 4.32
N GLY A 148 13.74 -3.81 3.88
CA GLY A 148 14.12 -4.39 2.60
C GLY A 148 15.41 -5.21 2.68
N VAL A 149 15.93 -5.54 1.50
CA VAL A 149 17.24 -6.17 1.30
C VAL A 149 18.19 -5.16 0.64
N GLY A 150 19.50 -5.34 0.85
CA GLY A 150 20.54 -4.42 0.40
C GLY A 150 21.48 -4.06 1.53
N GLU A 151 22.65 -3.49 1.21
CA GLU A 151 23.64 -3.08 2.20
C GLU A 151 23.02 -2.04 3.15
N LYS A 152 23.13 -2.27 4.47
CA LYS A 152 22.59 -1.38 5.52
C LYS A 152 21.09 -1.07 5.36
N SER A 153 20.30 -2.05 4.92
CA SER A 153 18.83 -1.94 4.84
C SER A 153 18.11 -1.93 6.20
N ASP A 154 18.83 -2.19 7.30
CA ASP A 154 18.42 -1.91 8.68
C ASP A 154 18.35 -0.40 8.98
N ARG A 155 18.99 0.45 8.17
CA ARG A 155 19.00 1.91 8.35
C ARG A 155 17.82 2.59 7.66
N VAL A 156 17.23 3.55 8.37
CA VAL A 156 16.19 4.43 7.84
C VAL A 156 16.85 5.52 6.99
N LEU A 157 16.48 5.60 5.72
CA LEU A 157 16.89 6.69 4.85
C LEU A 157 15.79 7.76 4.81
N ARG A 158 16.18 9.03 4.79
CA ARG A 158 15.31 10.18 4.60
C ARG A 158 15.80 11.00 3.41
N TYR A 159 14.94 11.20 2.41
CA TYR A 159 15.17 12.19 1.36
C TYR A 159 14.67 13.54 1.84
N VAL A 160 15.59 14.49 1.97
CA VAL A 160 15.25 15.85 2.36
C VAL A 160 15.14 16.69 1.08
N SER A 161 13.93 16.84 0.56
CA SER A 161 13.67 17.49 -0.73
C SER A 161 14.28 18.89 -0.83
N ARG A 162 14.21 19.69 0.25
CA ARG A 162 14.82 21.03 0.32
C ARG A 162 16.35 21.03 0.17
N LEU A 163 17.03 19.91 0.46
CA LEU A 163 18.47 19.75 0.36
C LEU A 163 18.89 18.89 -0.85
N GLY A 164 17.92 18.31 -1.57
CA GLY A 164 18.19 17.44 -2.71
C GLY A 164 19.04 16.21 -2.39
N ARG A 165 19.00 15.70 -1.15
CA ARG A 165 19.88 14.59 -0.73
C ARG A 165 19.22 13.61 0.22
N TRP A 166 19.79 12.41 0.23
CA TRP A 166 19.48 11.36 1.18
C TRP A 166 20.38 11.43 2.41
N GLU A 167 19.82 11.12 3.57
CA GLU A 167 20.56 10.95 4.81
C GLU A 167 20.05 9.77 5.61
N THR A 168 20.90 9.22 6.48
CA THR A 168 20.50 8.19 7.44
C THR A 168 20.01 8.83 8.72
N VAL A 169 18.86 8.39 9.23
CA VAL A 169 18.23 8.96 10.43
C VAL A 169 17.92 7.90 11.48
N GLY A 170 18.06 8.27 12.75
CA GLY A 170 17.70 7.40 13.88
C GLY A 170 18.58 6.16 14.03
N ALA A 171 18.14 5.27 14.93
CA ALA A 171 18.79 3.99 15.18
C ALA A 171 18.43 2.94 14.11
N ALA A 172 19.23 1.88 14.03
CA ALA A 172 18.93 0.72 13.21
C ALA A 172 17.58 0.09 13.59
N MET A 173 16.88 -0.45 12.60
CA MET A 173 15.68 -1.25 12.78
C MET A 173 16.00 -2.48 13.67
N PRO A 174 15.32 -2.67 14.81
CA PRO A 174 15.67 -3.73 15.76
C PRO A 174 15.62 -5.15 15.18
N VAL A 175 14.65 -5.42 14.30
CA VAL A 175 14.56 -6.64 13.52
C VAL A 175 14.45 -6.26 12.05
N GLN A 176 15.53 -6.48 11.31
CA GLN A 176 15.57 -6.24 9.87
C GLN A 176 14.61 -7.19 9.15
N VAL A 177 13.72 -6.62 8.33
CA VAL A 177 12.73 -7.36 7.53
C VAL A 177 12.63 -6.80 6.13
N ALA A 178 12.35 -7.67 5.17
CA ALA A 178 11.97 -7.35 3.80
C ALA A 178 10.57 -7.90 3.49
N ASN A 179 9.89 -7.37 2.47
CA ASN A 179 8.54 -7.79 2.07
C ASN A 179 7.53 -7.77 3.25
N ALA A 180 7.72 -6.82 4.16
CA ALA A 180 6.81 -6.59 5.28
C ALA A 180 5.65 -5.69 4.84
N ALA A 181 4.52 -5.82 5.51
CA ALA A 181 3.42 -4.88 5.36
C ALA A 181 3.73 -3.59 6.12
N TRP A 182 3.21 -2.46 5.66
CA TRP A 182 3.53 -1.16 6.24
C TRP A 182 2.33 -0.21 6.27
N ALA A 183 2.32 0.71 7.23
CA ALA A 183 1.30 1.75 7.34
C ALA A 183 1.84 2.97 8.10
N LYS A 184 1.33 4.16 7.78
CA LYS A 184 1.58 5.38 8.55
C LYS A 184 0.40 5.65 9.48
N LYS A 185 0.67 5.86 10.77
CA LYS A 185 -0.33 6.29 11.75
C LYS A 185 0.20 7.49 12.55
N GLY A 186 -0.30 8.68 12.26
CA GLY A 186 0.25 9.92 12.84
C GLY A 186 1.74 10.07 12.48
N ASP A 187 2.58 10.18 13.50
CA ASP A 187 4.05 10.25 13.39
C ASP A 187 4.75 8.88 13.34
N LEU A 188 3.99 7.78 13.38
CA LEU A 188 4.55 6.43 13.36
C LEU A 188 4.55 5.84 11.96
N LEU A 189 5.72 5.38 11.52
CA LEU A 189 5.88 4.51 10.36
C LEU A 189 5.96 3.07 10.89
N ILE A 190 4.94 2.27 10.60
CA ILE A 190 4.74 0.95 11.21
C ILE A 190 5.01 -0.11 10.17
N VAL A 191 5.81 -1.11 10.54
CA VAL A 191 6.17 -2.27 9.73
C VAL A 191 5.78 -3.54 10.47
N ALA A 192 5.04 -4.43 9.80
CA ALA A 192 4.50 -5.65 10.38
C ALA A 192 4.84 -6.88 9.52
N GLY A 193 5.33 -7.93 10.16
CA GLY A 193 5.70 -9.19 9.51
C GLY A 193 6.93 -9.04 8.62
N GLY A 194 6.91 -9.71 7.46
CA GLY A 194 8.01 -9.77 6.50
C GLY A 194 8.99 -10.90 6.76
N VAL A 195 10.02 -10.97 5.93
CA VAL A 195 11.08 -11.98 5.94
C VAL A 195 12.31 -11.41 6.61
N ARG A 196 12.85 -12.10 7.62
CA ARG A 196 14.08 -11.70 8.32
C ARG A 196 15.32 -12.03 7.50
N ALA A 197 16.46 -11.50 7.91
CA ALA A 197 17.76 -11.77 7.27
C ALA A 197 18.13 -13.26 7.22
N ASP A 198 17.62 -14.08 8.15
CA ASP A 198 17.81 -15.54 8.16
C ASP A 198 16.79 -16.31 7.30
N GLY A 199 15.98 -15.60 6.50
CA GLY A 199 15.02 -16.17 5.57
C GLY A 199 13.67 -16.57 6.18
N ARG A 200 13.52 -16.53 7.52
CA ARG A 200 12.26 -16.89 8.19
C ARG A 200 11.29 -15.71 8.25
N ASP A 201 10.00 -15.99 8.08
CA ASP A 201 8.95 -15.00 8.34
C ASP A 201 8.97 -14.48 9.79
N ALA A 202 8.58 -13.23 9.98
CA ALA A 202 8.51 -12.55 11.27
C ALA A 202 7.05 -12.37 11.75
N LYS A 203 6.88 -12.32 13.07
CA LYS A 203 5.66 -11.80 13.73
C LYS A 203 5.81 -10.34 14.15
N THR A 204 7.01 -9.77 14.00
CA THR A 204 7.37 -8.49 14.59
C THR A 204 6.48 -7.36 14.06
N VAL A 205 6.10 -6.45 14.96
CA VAL A 205 5.46 -5.19 14.61
C VAL A 205 6.29 -4.08 15.23
N GLN A 206 6.90 -3.25 14.39
CA GLN A 206 7.87 -2.24 14.79
C GLN A 206 7.42 -0.88 14.27
N ALA A 207 7.48 0.14 15.11
CA ALA A 207 7.08 1.49 14.78
C ALA A 207 8.28 2.43 14.91
N PHE A 208 8.56 3.18 13.85
CA PHE A 208 9.54 4.25 13.85
C PHE A 208 8.83 5.60 14.01
N ASN A 209 9.14 6.33 15.07
CA ASN A 209 8.60 7.67 15.28
C ASN A 209 9.46 8.70 14.54
N ILE A 210 8.87 9.43 13.59
CA ILE A 210 9.61 10.39 12.74
C ILE A 210 10.05 11.66 13.48
N LYS A 211 9.41 12.02 14.59
CA LYS A 211 9.75 13.19 15.40
C LYS A 211 10.93 12.89 16.32
N THR A 212 10.91 11.72 16.97
CA THR A 212 11.95 11.33 17.93
C THR A 212 13.07 10.51 17.31
N LEU A 213 12.87 10.00 16.08
CA LEU A 213 13.78 9.08 15.38
C LEU A 213 14.11 7.80 16.15
N LYS A 214 13.12 7.32 16.93
CA LYS A 214 13.26 6.15 17.80
C LYS A 214 12.31 5.04 17.36
N TRP A 215 12.76 3.81 17.57
CA TRP A 215 11.97 2.60 17.38
C TRP A 215 11.24 2.22 18.66
N SER A 216 10.01 1.75 18.50
CA SER A 216 9.25 1.04 19.52
C SER A 216 8.69 -0.26 18.96
N ARG A 217 8.44 -1.25 19.83
CA ARG A 217 7.74 -2.49 19.44
C ARG A 217 6.28 -2.40 19.83
N LEU A 218 5.40 -2.91 18.95
CA LEU A 218 3.99 -3.14 19.23
C LEU A 218 3.75 -4.64 19.46
N ALA A 219 2.54 -5.02 19.87
CA ALA A 219 2.21 -6.43 20.03
C ALA A 219 2.41 -7.19 18.70
N GLU A 220 3.02 -8.37 18.78
CA GLU A 220 3.35 -9.18 17.61
C GLU A 220 2.09 -9.70 16.89
N LEU A 221 2.20 -9.92 15.57
CA LEU A 221 1.18 -10.59 14.78
C LEU A 221 0.91 -12.01 15.34
N PRO A 222 -0.34 -12.51 15.30
CA PRO A 222 -0.67 -13.84 15.81
C PRO A 222 0.14 -14.98 15.16
N GLN A 223 0.44 -14.84 13.86
CA GLN A 223 1.24 -15.79 13.09
C GLN A 223 2.20 -15.03 12.18
N ALA A 224 3.39 -15.62 11.99
CA ALA A 224 4.42 -15.05 11.12
C ALA A 224 3.97 -15.07 9.67
N SER A 225 4.18 -13.98 8.95
CA SER A 225 3.85 -13.91 7.53
C SER A 225 4.61 -12.80 6.82
N SER A 226 4.79 -12.96 5.52
CA SER A 226 5.34 -11.96 4.61
C SER A 226 4.35 -11.61 3.49
N GLY A 227 4.52 -10.44 2.87
CA GLY A 227 3.68 -9.98 1.76
C GLY A 227 2.22 -9.72 2.14
N GLY A 228 1.92 -9.50 3.42
CA GLY A 228 0.58 -9.09 3.86
C GLY A 228 0.29 -7.63 3.55
N ALA A 229 -0.93 -7.20 3.90
CA ALA A 229 -1.38 -5.81 3.81
C ALA A 229 -1.58 -5.24 5.21
N LEU A 230 -1.12 -4.01 5.46
CA LEU A 230 -1.30 -3.29 6.73
C LEU A 230 -1.94 -1.94 6.42
N GLY A 231 -3.11 -1.67 6.99
CA GLY A 231 -3.84 -0.42 6.81
C GLY A 231 -4.21 0.22 8.14
N VAL A 232 -4.37 1.55 8.15
CA VAL A 232 -5.06 2.25 9.24
C VAL A 232 -6.52 2.43 8.82
N VAL A 233 -7.44 1.85 9.58
CA VAL A 233 -8.89 1.87 9.33
C VAL A 233 -9.58 2.22 10.64
N ASP A 234 -10.41 3.25 10.64
CA ASP A 234 -11.04 3.84 11.83
C ASP A 234 -10.04 4.03 12.98
N GLY A 235 -8.87 4.59 12.65
CA GLY A 235 -7.78 4.84 13.60
C GLY A 235 -7.08 3.59 14.15
N ALA A 236 -7.49 2.37 13.79
CA ALA A 236 -6.87 1.12 14.21
C ALA A 236 -6.03 0.49 13.09
N LEU A 237 -5.03 -0.31 13.47
CA LEU A 237 -4.27 -1.08 12.50
C LEU A 237 -5.04 -2.34 12.11
N HIS A 238 -5.07 -2.62 10.82
CA HIS A 238 -5.64 -3.83 10.25
C HIS A 238 -4.56 -4.54 9.45
N TYR A 239 -4.35 -5.84 9.71
CA TYR A 239 -3.42 -6.68 8.95
C TYR A 239 -4.19 -7.79 8.26
N ALA A 240 -3.96 -7.99 6.97
CA ALA A 240 -4.67 -8.99 6.18
C ALA A 240 -3.76 -9.75 5.21
N GLY A 241 -4.05 -11.03 5.05
CA GLY A 241 -3.38 -11.92 4.10
C GLY A 241 -1.93 -12.26 4.44
N GLY A 242 -1.12 -12.39 3.39
CA GLY A 242 0.28 -12.78 3.46
C GLY A 242 0.50 -14.28 3.22
N PHE A 243 1.76 -14.65 3.12
CA PHE A 243 2.22 -16.04 3.01
C PHE A 243 2.91 -16.44 4.33
N SER A 244 2.64 -17.66 4.78
CA SER A 244 3.29 -18.26 5.95
C SER A 244 4.15 -19.44 5.50
N GLN A 245 5.46 -19.26 5.56
CA GLN A 245 6.47 -20.27 5.23
C GLN A 245 6.36 -21.50 6.13
N SER A 246 6.08 -21.31 7.43
CA SER A 246 6.01 -22.43 8.38
C SER A 246 4.86 -23.38 8.11
N THR A 247 3.77 -22.87 7.51
CA THR A 247 2.59 -23.67 7.15
C THR A 247 2.47 -23.90 5.65
N GLN A 248 3.36 -23.30 4.83
CA GLN A 248 3.28 -23.26 3.36
C GLN A 248 1.88 -22.86 2.86
N LYS A 249 1.27 -21.84 3.48
CA LYS A 249 -0.09 -21.39 3.16
C LYS A 249 -0.12 -19.92 2.80
N VAL A 250 -0.86 -19.61 1.75
CA VAL A 250 -1.36 -18.25 1.50
C VAL A 250 -2.57 -18.02 2.40
N LEU A 251 -2.56 -16.91 3.14
CA LEU A 251 -3.50 -16.64 4.22
C LEU A 251 -4.64 -15.74 3.72
N SER A 252 -5.85 -15.98 4.21
CA SER A 252 -7.00 -15.07 4.11
C SER A 252 -7.27 -14.31 5.42
N ARG A 253 -6.48 -14.56 6.47
CA ARG A 253 -6.72 -13.98 7.80
C ARG A 253 -6.74 -12.45 7.74
N HIS A 254 -7.64 -11.86 8.53
CA HIS A 254 -7.71 -10.42 8.75
C HIS A 254 -7.82 -10.16 10.25
N VAL A 255 -6.89 -9.39 10.81
CA VAL A 255 -6.85 -9.03 12.23
C VAL A 255 -6.83 -7.52 12.41
N ARG A 256 -7.48 -7.04 13.48
CA ARG A 256 -7.46 -5.65 13.92
C ARG A 256 -6.70 -5.52 15.24
N TYR A 257 -5.86 -4.51 15.35
CA TYR A 257 -5.15 -4.17 16.58
C TYR A 257 -6.07 -3.45 17.57
N THR A 258 -6.07 -3.89 18.83
CA THR A 258 -6.78 -3.24 19.94
C THR A 258 -5.84 -3.02 21.12
N ASP A 259 -6.34 -2.34 22.16
CA ASP A 259 -5.74 -2.25 23.49
C ASP A 259 -5.27 -3.60 24.07
N LYS A 260 -5.97 -4.69 23.77
CA LYS A 260 -5.67 -6.07 24.21
C LYS A 260 -4.91 -6.89 23.16
N GLY A 261 -4.28 -6.23 22.18
CA GLY A 261 -3.54 -6.85 21.08
C GLY A 261 -4.39 -7.15 19.85
N TRP A 262 -3.92 -8.06 19.00
CA TRP A 262 -4.60 -8.40 17.75
C TRP A 262 -5.86 -9.24 17.98
N ARG A 263 -6.92 -8.95 17.24
CA ARG A 263 -8.22 -9.65 17.28
C ARG A 263 -8.67 -9.98 15.87
N GLU A 264 -9.20 -11.19 15.69
CA GLU A 264 -9.72 -11.63 14.39
C GLU A 264 -10.89 -10.75 13.91
N ARG A 265 -11.01 -10.66 12.60
CA ARG A 265 -12.10 -10.05 11.84
C ARG A 265 -12.54 -11.00 10.74
N ALA A 266 -13.60 -10.64 10.03
CA ALA A 266 -14.02 -11.37 8.83
C ALA A 266 -12.81 -11.54 7.89
N ALA A 267 -12.49 -12.80 7.56
CA ALA A 267 -11.40 -13.14 6.68
C ALA A 267 -11.63 -12.56 5.28
N MET A 268 -10.55 -12.30 4.56
CA MET A 268 -10.63 -11.94 3.14
C MET A 268 -11.38 -13.04 2.37
N PRO A 269 -12.15 -12.69 1.32
CA PRO A 269 -12.84 -13.67 0.48
C PRO A 269 -11.89 -14.70 -0.16
N GLN A 270 -10.65 -14.30 -0.40
CA GLN A 270 -9.61 -15.14 -0.96
C GLN A 270 -8.25 -14.81 -0.34
N GLY A 271 -7.50 -15.85 0.03
CA GLY A 271 -6.15 -15.68 0.56
C GLY A 271 -5.17 -15.21 -0.50
N ARG A 272 -4.39 -14.17 -0.19
CA ARG A 272 -3.47 -13.50 -1.11
C ARG A 272 -2.26 -12.93 -0.37
N HIS A 273 -1.15 -12.76 -1.09
CA HIS A 273 0.06 -12.06 -0.64
C HIS A 273 0.66 -11.21 -1.76
N GLN A 274 1.66 -10.37 -1.46
CA GLN A 274 2.27 -9.42 -2.41
C GLN A 274 1.23 -8.52 -3.10
N MET A 275 0.27 -8.05 -2.31
CA MET A 275 -0.89 -7.30 -2.75
C MET A 275 -0.59 -5.79 -2.72
N ALA A 276 -1.21 -5.06 -3.63
CA ALA A 276 -1.40 -3.63 -3.47
C ALA A 276 -2.50 -3.39 -2.41
N TYR A 277 -2.33 -2.39 -1.56
CA TYR A 277 -3.32 -2.07 -0.53
C TYR A 277 -3.30 -0.60 -0.12
N ALA A 278 -4.42 -0.14 0.41
CA ALA A 278 -4.54 1.19 1.01
C ALA A 278 -5.63 1.17 2.10
N GLY A 279 -5.32 1.71 3.27
CA GLY A 279 -6.29 1.91 4.35
C GLY A 279 -6.49 3.40 4.60
N SER A 280 -7.74 3.86 4.63
CA SER A 280 -8.11 5.25 4.95
C SER A 280 -9.55 5.31 5.43
N GLY A 281 -9.83 6.13 6.44
CA GLY A 281 -11.16 6.22 7.06
C GLY A 281 -11.69 4.84 7.43
N ALA A 282 -12.91 4.53 7.00
CA ALA A 282 -13.58 3.24 7.22
C ALA A 282 -13.22 2.16 6.19
N GLN A 283 -12.28 2.43 5.27
CA GLN A 283 -12.02 1.61 4.09
C GLN A 283 -10.63 0.95 4.11
N PHE A 284 -10.58 -0.32 3.70
CA PHE A 284 -9.33 -1.06 3.47
C PHE A 284 -9.38 -1.82 2.15
N PHE A 285 -8.65 -1.30 1.17
CA PHE A 285 -8.51 -1.89 -0.16
C PHE A 285 -7.40 -2.92 -0.19
N ILE A 286 -7.66 -4.05 -0.85
CA ILE A 286 -6.67 -5.08 -1.16
C ILE A 286 -6.85 -5.52 -2.62
N ILE A 287 -5.82 -5.30 -3.41
CA ILE A 287 -5.84 -5.28 -4.87
C ILE A 287 -4.73 -6.20 -5.39
N GLY A 288 -5.09 -7.10 -6.30
CA GLY A 288 -4.16 -8.03 -6.95
C GLY A 288 -3.49 -8.99 -5.97
N GLY A 289 -2.22 -9.30 -6.21
CA GLY A 289 -1.41 -10.21 -5.41
C GLY A 289 -1.41 -11.64 -5.94
N ALA A 290 -0.66 -12.53 -5.28
CA ALA A 290 -0.51 -13.91 -5.69
C ALA A 290 -1.37 -14.88 -4.86
N LEU A 291 -1.93 -15.90 -5.52
CA LEU A 291 -2.74 -16.97 -4.90
C LEU A 291 -1.91 -18.19 -4.49
N GLY A 292 -0.81 -18.47 -5.20
CA GLY A 292 0.13 -19.54 -4.91
C GLY A 292 1.27 -19.09 -4.01
N GLY A 293 1.77 -20.01 -3.19
CA GLY A 293 2.95 -19.79 -2.35
C GLY A 293 4.26 -20.20 -3.05
N GLY A 294 5.38 -19.67 -2.57
CA GLY A 294 6.72 -20.04 -3.07
C GLY A 294 6.87 -19.76 -4.58
N PHE A 295 7.48 -20.70 -5.30
CA PHE A 295 7.71 -20.59 -6.75
C PHE A 295 6.42 -20.35 -7.57
N TYR A 296 5.28 -20.88 -7.11
CA TYR A 296 4.01 -20.72 -7.80
C TYR A 296 3.47 -19.28 -7.78
N SER A 297 4.00 -18.39 -6.92
CA SER A 297 3.57 -16.99 -6.88
C SER A 297 3.79 -16.27 -8.22
N LEU A 298 4.79 -16.70 -9.00
CA LEU A 298 5.14 -16.14 -10.31
C LEU A 298 4.05 -16.33 -11.38
N PHE A 299 3.18 -17.34 -11.21
CA PHE A 299 2.17 -17.73 -12.20
C PHE A 299 0.74 -17.56 -11.69
N THR A 300 0.56 -17.06 -10.47
CA THR A 300 -0.73 -17.03 -9.78
C THR A 300 -1.15 -15.63 -9.41
N GLY A 301 -0.75 -14.64 -10.22
CA GLY A 301 -1.25 -13.28 -10.12
C GLY A 301 -2.78 -13.26 -10.09
N SER A 302 -3.34 -12.35 -9.32
CA SER A 302 -4.78 -12.17 -9.15
C SER A 302 -5.19 -10.86 -9.79
N ASN A 303 -6.35 -10.83 -10.43
CA ASN A 303 -6.99 -9.60 -10.85
C ASN A 303 -8.06 -9.14 -9.85
N ARG A 304 -8.16 -9.78 -8.67
CA ARG A 304 -9.24 -9.48 -7.72
C ARG A 304 -8.97 -8.18 -6.98
N ALA A 305 -10.01 -7.40 -6.75
CA ALA A 305 -9.98 -6.24 -5.87
C ALA A 305 -11.10 -6.37 -4.83
N HIS A 306 -10.73 -6.25 -3.55
CA HIS A 306 -11.68 -6.31 -2.44
C HIS A 306 -11.57 -5.05 -1.60
N LEU A 307 -12.72 -4.60 -1.11
CA LEU A 307 -12.85 -3.53 -0.13
C LEU A 307 -13.41 -4.10 1.16
N PHE A 308 -12.75 -3.85 2.28
CA PHE A 308 -13.32 -4.01 3.60
C PHE A 308 -13.83 -2.66 4.11
N THR A 309 -15.05 -2.67 4.63
CA THR A 309 -15.67 -1.53 5.31
C THR A 309 -16.01 -1.88 6.75
N THR A 310 -15.86 -0.93 7.66
CA THR A 310 -16.31 -1.03 9.05
C THR A 310 -17.73 -0.47 9.21
N ASP A 311 -18.41 -0.84 10.29
CA ASP A 311 -19.77 -0.38 10.62
C ASP A 311 -19.85 1.09 11.08
N THR A 312 -18.72 1.81 11.16
CA THR A 312 -18.72 3.17 11.70
C THR A 312 -19.34 4.13 10.67
N PRO A 313 -20.44 4.84 10.99
CA PRO A 313 -21.00 5.84 10.08
C PRO A 313 -19.95 6.91 9.77
N ALA A 314 -19.90 7.39 8.53
CA ALA A 314 -19.02 8.47 8.08
C ALA A 314 -19.38 9.86 8.65
N ASN A 315 -19.96 9.93 9.86
CA ASN A 315 -20.43 11.16 10.47
C ASN A 315 -19.81 11.37 11.85
N GLY A 316 -19.01 12.43 12.00
CA GLY A 316 -18.81 13.11 13.27
C GLY A 316 -17.37 13.30 13.72
N GLU A 317 -16.63 14.20 13.07
CA GLU A 317 -16.07 15.44 13.67
C GLU A 317 -15.60 16.39 12.55
#